data_AF-A0AAW8KTQ8-F1
#
_entry.id   AF-A0AAW8KTQ8-F1
#
_cell.length_a   1.000
_cell.length_b   1.000
_cell.length_c   1.000
_cell.angle_alpha   90.00
_cell.angle_beta   90.00
_cell.angle_gamma   90.00
#
_symmetry.space_group_name_H-M   'P 1'
#
loop_
_entity.id
_entity.type
_entity.pdbx_description
1 polymer ?
#
loop_
_entity_poly.entity_id
_entity_poly.type
_entity_poly.pdbx_seq_one_letter_code
_entity_poly.pdbx_strand_id
1 'polypeptide(L)'
;QKALRMVGMTRDIHQEKKDQEHLRLSAIVLEQAAEGIFILDEHLNYIDINPYYEKLTGFSKSELLNKELFSITINQKELQQQFHASITQQLLETGEYMGQFDEKFSSGKSVY
;
A
#
# COMPACT_ATOMS: atom_id res chain seq x y z
N GLN A 1 46.71 5.01 43.07
CA GLN A 1 45.82 4.24 42.17
C GLN A 1 45.41 5.15 41.02
N LYS A 2 45.57 4.70 39.77
CA LYS A 2 45.27 5.47 38.54
C LYS A 2 43.82 5.16 38.13
N ALA A 3 42.97 6.18 38.02
CA ALA A 3 41.60 5.99 37.52
C ALA A 3 41.62 5.72 36.00
N LEU A 4 41.02 4.60 35.57
CA LEU A 4 40.71 4.38 34.16
C LEU A 4 39.55 5.30 33.76
N ARG A 5 39.76 6.19 32.79
CA ARG A 5 38.67 6.89 32.11
C ARG A 5 38.01 5.93 31.13
N MET A 6 36.76 5.59 31.38
CA MET A 6 35.88 4.95 30.40
C MET A 6 35.26 6.05 29.53
N VAL A 7 35.65 6.14 28.26
CA VAL A 7 34.96 6.98 27.28
C VAL A 7 33.90 6.11 26.63
N GLY A 8 32.67 6.19 27.13
CA GLY A 8 31.50 5.61 26.48
C GLY A 8 31.03 6.56 25.37
N MET A 9 30.98 6.08 24.12
CA MET A 9 30.20 6.78 23.10
C MET A 9 28.73 6.53 23.43
N THR A 10 28.08 7.44 24.17
CA THR A 10 26.62 7.57 24.14
C THR A 10 26.25 8.17 22.78
N ARG A 11 26.54 7.43 21.71
CA ARG A 11 26.00 7.71 20.39
C ARG A 11 24.51 7.46 20.51
N ASP A 12 23.73 8.39 19.96
CA ASP A 12 22.28 8.53 20.10
C ASP A 12 21.48 7.31 19.61
N ILE A 13 21.59 6.20 20.33
CA ILE A 13 20.83 4.95 20.13
C ILE A 13 19.41 5.07 20.66
N HIS A 14 19.07 6.17 21.33
CA HIS A 14 17.74 6.36 21.89
C HIS A 14 16.78 6.89 20.83
N GLN A 15 17.24 7.82 19.97
CA GLN A 15 16.43 8.31 18.86
C GLN A 15 16.25 7.25 17.77
N GLU A 16 17.33 6.56 17.36
CA GLU A 16 17.25 5.49 16.34
C GLU A 16 16.28 4.36 16.73
N LYS A 17 16.30 3.95 18.00
CA LYS A 17 15.36 2.94 18.52
C LYS A 17 13.92 3.41 18.56
N LYS A 18 13.69 4.70 18.86
CA LYS A 18 12.34 5.29 18.83
C LYS A 18 11.81 5.34 17.40
N ASP A 19 12.63 5.74 16.44
CA ASP A 19 12.24 5.82 15.03
C ASP A 19 11.94 4.41 14.49
N GLN A 20 12.76 3.41 14.82
CA GLN A 20 12.50 2.01 14.47
C GLN A 20 11.21 1.48 15.11
N GLU A 21 10.95 1.79 16.39
CA GLU A 21 9.72 1.37 17.05
C GLU A 21 8.48 2.05 16.47
N HIS A 22 8.58 3.33 16.12
CA HIS A 22 7.51 4.05 15.40
C HIS A 22 7.22 3.41 14.04
N LEU A 23 8.27 3.12 13.24
CA LEU A 23 8.12 2.42 11.97
C LEU A 23 7.46 1.05 12.13
N ARG A 24 7.87 0.30 13.17
CA ARG A 24 7.31 -1.02 13.49
C ARG A 24 5.83 -0.94 13.84
N LEU A 25 5.45 -0.01 14.72
CA LEU A 25 4.06 0.19 15.12
C LEU A 25 3.19 0.62 13.93
N SER A 26 3.68 1.53 13.08
CA SER A 26 3.00 1.93 11.84
C SER A 26 2.80 0.74 10.90
N ALA A 27 3.81 -0.11 10.71
CA ALA A 27 3.69 -1.31 9.88
C ALA A 27 2.62 -2.26 10.43
N ILE A 28 2.59 -2.48 11.75
CA ILE A 28 1.58 -3.32 12.41
C ILE A 28 0.16 -2.78 12.19
N VAL A 29 -0.02 -1.46 12.30
CA VAL A 29 -1.33 -0.83 12.07
C VAL A 29 -1.79 -1.04 10.63
N LEU A 30 -0.91 -0.88 9.65
CA LEU A 30 -1.24 -1.11 8.23
C LEU A 30 -1.54 -2.59 7.95
N GLU A 31 -0.79 -3.51 8.57
CA GLU A 31 -1.00 -4.96 8.43
C GLU A 31 -2.34 -5.43 9.04
N GLN A 32 -2.77 -4.80 10.14
CA GLN A 32 -4.01 -5.15 10.85
C GLN A 32 -5.22 -4.30 10.46
N ALA A 33 -5.06 -3.33 9.55
CA ALA A 33 -6.17 -2.54 9.05
C ALA A 33 -7.25 -3.46 8.45
N ALA A 34 -8.51 -3.23 8.84
CA ALA A 34 -9.67 -3.93 8.28
C ALA A 34 -10.10 -3.36 6.91
N GLU A 35 -9.21 -2.58 6.28
CA GLU A 35 -9.39 -1.95 5.00
C GLU A 35 -8.24 -2.35 4.08
N GLY A 36 -8.55 -2.44 2.79
CA GLY A 36 -7.57 -2.75 1.77
C GLY A 36 -6.70 -1.53 1.50
N ILE A 37 -5.39 -1.65 1.77
CA ILE A 37 -4.42 -0.58 1.54
C ILE A 37 -3.43 -1.06 0.48
N PHE A 38 -3.14 -0.20 -0.49
CA PHE A 38 -2.14 -0.43 -1.51
C PHE A 38 -1.40 0.87 -1.85
N ILE A 39 -0.23 0.73 -2.45
CA ILE A 39 0.64 1.81 -2.88
C ILE A 39 0.91 1.62 -4.37
N LEU A 40 0.81 2.71 -5.13
CA LEU A 40 1.08 2.74 -6.55
C LEU A 40 2.30 3.61 -6.89
N ASP A 41 2.96 3.32 -8.01
CA ASP A 41 3.97 4.18 -8.63
C ASP A 41 3.32 5.34 -9.43
N GLU A 42 4.16 6.20 -10.02
CA GLU A 42 3.73 7.31 -10.87
C GLU A 42 2.99 6.90 -12.16
N HIS A 43 3.05 5.62 -12.51
CA HIS A 43 2.35 5.00 -13.64
C HIS A 43 1.13 4.19 -13.19
N LEU A 44 0.74 4.30 -11.91
CA LEU A 44 -0.37 3.60 -11.29
C LEU A 44 -0.20 2.07 -11.27
N ASN A 45 1.04 1.60 -11.18
CA ASN A 45 1.36 0.19 -10.93
C ASN A 45 1.57 -0.09 -9.45
N TYR A 46 1.15 -1.26 -8.97
CA TYR A 46 1.34 -1.65 -7.57
C TYR A 46 2.82 -1.75 -7.16
N ILE A 47 3.19 -1.02 -6.12
CA ILE A 47 4.46 -1.12 -5.39
C ILE A 47 4.29 -1.96 -4.12
N ASP A 48 3.15 -1.83 -3.43
CA ASP A 48 2.88 -2.55 -2.19
C ASP A 48 1.38 -2.72 -1.94
N ILE A 49 1.01 -3.72 -1.14
CA ILE A 49 -0.34 -4.00 -0.66
C ILE A 49 -0.26 -4.53 0.77
N ASN A 50 -1.29 -4.27 1.58
CA ASN A 50 -1.42 -4.89 2.89
C ASN A 50 -2.04 -6.31 2.80
N PRO A 51 -1.89 -7.17 3.82
CA PRO A 51 -2.48 -8.52 3.82
C PRO A 51 -4.02 -8.53 3.73
N TYR A 52 -4.69 -7.46 4.14
CA TYR A 52 -6.13 -7.34 3.96
C TYR A 52 -6.49 -7.19 2.47
N TYR A 53 -5.73 -6.42 1.69
CA TYR A 53 -5.95 -6.26 0.25
C TYR A 53 -5.75 -7.58 -0.50
N GLU A 54 -4.81 -8.44 -0.10
CA GLU A 54 -4.69 -9.80 -0.64
C GLU A 54 -5.96 -10.63 -0.39
N LYS A 55 -6.51 -10.55 0.83
CA LYS A 55 -7.76 -11.22 1.18
C LYS A 55 -8.95 -10.63 0.45
N LEU A 56 -8.98 -9.32 0.22
CA LEU A 56 -10.04 -8.63 -0.49
C LEU A 56 -10.06 -9.01 -1.97
N THR A 57 -8.92 -8.86 -2.64
CA THR A 57 -8.79 -9.06 -4.09
C THR A 57 -8.62 -10.52 -4.48
N GLY A 58 -8.05 -11.35 -3.61
CA GLY A 58 -7.73 -12.75 -3.90
C GLY A 58 -6.41 -12.95 -4.63
N PHE A 59 -5.62 -11.90 -4.82
CA PHE A 59 -4.27 -11.97 -5.36
C PHE A 59 -3.24 -11.87 -4.24
N SER A 60 -2.12 -12.57 -4.40
CA SER A 60 -0.95 -12.34 -3.55
C SER A 60 -0.22 -11.05 -3.95
N LYS A 61 0.57 -10.50 -3.02
CA LYS A 61 1.45 -9.34 -3.26
C LYS A 61 2.32 -9.56 -4.48
N SER A 62 2.97 -10.71 -4.57
CA SER A 62 3.83 -11.06 -5.72
C SER A 62 3.11 -11.08 -7.06
N GLU A 63 1.81 -11.41 -7.08
CA GLU A 63 1.03 -11.38 -8.31
C GLU A 63 0.64 -9.95 -8.70
N LEU A 64 0.48 -9.04 -7.73
CA LEU A 64 0.07 -7.66 -7.99
C LEU A 64 1.24 -6.73 -8.30
N LEU A 65 2.45 -6.98 -7.79
CA LEU A 65 3.59 -6.09 -8.02
C LEU A 65 3.80 -5.79 -9.53
N ASN A 66 3.92 -4.51 -9.84
CA ASN A 66 4.07 -3.96 -11.20
C ASN A 66 2.87 -4.17 -12.15
N LYS A 67 1.70 -4.60 -11.64
CA LYS A 67 0.45 -4.56 -12.41
C LYS A 67 -0.18 -3.18 -12.31
N GLU A 68 -0.79 -2.73 -13.39
CA GLU A 68 -1.59 -1.50 -13.43
C GLU A 68 -2.89 -1.67 -12.61
N LEU A 69 -3.32 -0.61 -11.92
CA LEU A 69 -4.42 -0.59 -10.95
C LEU A 69 -5.68 -1.35 -11.41
N PHE A 70 -6.20 -1.05 -12.61
CA PHE A 70 -7.42 -1.68 -13.11
C PHE A 70 -7.17 -2.91 -14.00
N SER A 71 -5.92 -3.34 -14.16
CA SER A 71 -5.62 -4.57 -14.92
C SER A 71 -6.07 -5.85 -14.21
N ILE A 72 -6.34 -5.78 -12.90
CA ILE A 72 -6.76 -6.93 -12.08
C ILE A 72 -8.28 -7.11 -12.04
N THR A 73 -9.04 -6.18 -12.63
CA THR A 73 -10.50 -6.15 -12.60
C THR A 73 -11.12 -6.72 -13.88
N ILE A 74 -12.39 -7.10 -13.83
CA ILE A 74 -13.13 -7.62 -14.98
C ILE A 74 -13.72 -6.45 -15.76
N ASN A 75 -12.99 -5.96 -16.76
CA ASN A 75 -13.36 -4.76 -17.53
C ASN A 75 -14.03 -5.13 -18.86
N GLN A 76 -15.13 -5.88 -18.82
CA GLN A 76 -15.81 -6.32 -20.06
C GLN A 76 -16.77 -5.29 -20.64
N LYS A 77 -17.25 -4.34 -19.83
CA LYS A 77 -18.23 -3.33 -20.26
C LYS A 77 -17.52 -2.02 -20.59
N GLU A 78 -17.87 -1.43 -21.73
CA GLU A 78 -17.31 -0.15 -22.17
C GLU A 78 -17.50 0.97 -21.14
N LEU A 79 -18.67 1.03 -20.50
CA LEU A 79 -18.95 2.00 -19.43
C LEU A 79 -17.98 1.86 -18.25
N GLN A 80 -17.61 0.63 -17.89
CA GLN A 80 -16.67 0.38 -16.78
C GLN A 80 -15.25 0.79 -17.15
N GLN A 81 -14.83 0.51 -18.39
CA GLN A 81 -13.52 0.95 -18.90
C GLN A 81 -13.42 2.48 -18.93
N GLN A 82 -14.47 3.18 -19.36
CA GLN A 82 -14.51 4.64 -19.34
C GLN A 82 -14.46 5.19 -17.91
N PHE A 83 -15.17 4.55 -16.98
CA PHE A 83 -15.15 4.91 -15.57
C PHE A 83 -13.76 4.74 -14.95
N HIS A 84 -13.11 3.59 -15.15
CA HIS A 84 -11.73 3.36 -14.73
C HIS A 84 -10.78 4.39 -15.32
N ALA A 85 -10.86 4.64 -16.63
CA ALA A 85 -10.04 5.66 -17.29
C ALA A 85 -10.23 7.05 -16.67
N SER A 86 -11.45 7.42 -16.29
CA SER A 86 -11.71 8.71 -15.62
C SER A 86 -11.06 8.81 -14.24
N ILE A 87 -11.03 7.71 -13.47
CA ILE A 87 -10.35 7.64 -12.17
C ILE A 87 -8.83 7.76 -12.38
N THR A 88 -8.28 6.95 -13.29
CA THR A 88 -6.85 6.95 -13.62
C THR A 88 -6.40 8.33 -14.08
N GLN A 89 -7.19 9.00 -14.93
CA GLN A 89 -6.90 10.36 -15.38
C GLN A 89 -6.92 11.35 -14.21
N GLN A 90 -7.94 11.32 -13.37
CA GLN A 90 -8.02 12.21 -12.21
C GLN A 90 -6.82 11.99 -11.27
N LEU A 91 -6.46 10.74 -10.96
CA LEU A 91 -5.30 10.42 -10.13
C LEU A 91 -4.01 11.01 -10.69
N LEU A 92 -3.82 10.96 -12.01
CA LEU A 92 -2.64 11.54 -12.67
C LEU A 92 -2.64 13.08 -12.67
N GLU A 93 -3.82 13.71 -12.70
CA GLU A 93 -3.96 15.17 -12.75
C GLU A 93 -3.93 15.83 -11.36
N THR A 94 -4.60 15.24 -10.38
CA THR A 94 -4.82 15.84 -9.05
C THR A 94 -4.04 15.14 -7.94
N GLY A 95 -3.62 13.89 -8.16
CA GLY A 95 -3.03 13.03 -7.12
C GLY A 95 -4.07 12.41 -6.17
N GLU A 96 -5.36 12.68 -6.36
CA GLU A 96 -6.42 12.22 -5.45
C GLU A 96 -7.73 11.88 -6.16
N TYR A 97 -8.32 10.77 -5.75
CA TYR A 97 -9.67 10.38 -6.10
C TYR A 97 -10.39 9.87 -4.85
N MET A 98 -11.63 10.31 -4.64
CA MET A 98 -12.48 9.87 -3.54
C MET A 98 -13.84 9.47 -4.09
N GLY A 99 -14.22 8.21 -3.90
CA GLY A 99 -15.49 7.67 -4.35
C GLY A 99 -15.69 6.23 -3.86
N GLN A 100 -16.90 5.72 -4.03
CA GLN A 100 -17.25 4.33 -3.78
C GLN A 100 -17.78 3.73 -5.08
N PHE A 101 -17.30 2.53 -5.42
CA PHE A 101 -17.75 1.81 -6.60
C PHE A 101 -17.57 0.31 -6.39
N ASP A 102 -18.48 -0.46 -6.96
CA ASP A 102 -18.39 -1.91 -6.98
C ASP A 102 -17.27 -2.35 -7.92
N GLU A 103 -16.52 -3.36 -7.51
CA GLU A 103 -15.49 -3.94 -8.36
C GLU A 103 -15.51 -5.46 -8.34
N LYS A 104 -15.28 -6.06 -9.51
CA LYS A 104 -15.13 -7.49 -9.66
C LYS A 104 -13.71 -7.80 -10.12
N PHE A 105 -12.98 -8.50 -9.28
CA PHE A 105 -11.62 -8.92 -9.57
C PHE A 105 -11.62 -10.13 -10.49
N SER A 106 -10.59 -10.25 -11.33
CA SER A 106 -10.37 -11.39 -12.22
C SER A 106 -10.08 -12.70 -11.47
N SER A 107 -9.77 -12.62 -10.17
CA SER A 107 -9.75 -13.76 -9.23
C SER A 107 -11.13 -14.38 -8.97
N GLY A 108 -12.21 -13.69 -9.35
CA GLY A 108 -13.59 -14.06 -9.07
C GLY A 108 -14.19 -13.41 -7.81
N LYS A 109 -13.40 -12.69 -7.00
CA LYS A 109 -13.91 -11.92 -5.86
C LYS A 109 -14.61 -10.64 -6.30
N SER A 110 -15.43 -10.08 -5.41
CA SER A 110 -16.12 -8.82 -5.65
C SER A 110 -16.20 -8.00 -4.37
N VAL A 111 -16.11 -6.68 -4.52
CA VAL A 111 -16.34 -5.68 -3.47
C VAL A 111 -17.51 -4.80 -3.91
N TYR A 112 -18.32 -4.38 -2.95
CA TYR A 112 -19.52 -3.56 -3.10
C TYR A 112 -19.47 -2.44 -2.05
#